data_AF-G0L6C8-F1
#
_entry.id   AF-G0L6C8-F1
#
_cell.length_a   1.000
_cell.length_b   1.000
_cell.length_c   1.000
_cell.angle_alpha   90.00
_cell.angle_beta   90.00
_cell.angle_gamma   90.00
#
_symmetry.space_group_name_H-M   'P 1'
#
loop_
_entity.id
_entity.type
_entity.pdbx_description
1 polymer ?
#
loop_
_entity_poly.entity_id
_entity_poly.type
_entity_poly.pdbx_seq_one_letter_code
_entity_poly.pdbx_strand_id
1 'polypeptide(L)'
;MSKVVFRHTDLKVIKLLLKELGKERYDCALKDSGLSQSKPITMHGFFIEWDEGNIDLHYTYPSGRSFKLMTVLGMQRIPFEGWELVRKL
;
A
#
# COMPACT_ATOMS: atom_id res chain seq x y z
N MET A 1 19.95 -1.91 9.22
CA MET A 1 19.86 -3.37 8.97
C MET A 1 18.91 -3.53 7.82
N SER A 2 19.30 -4.19 6.73
CA SER A 2 18.41 -4.30 5.59
C SER A 2 17.23 -5.22 5.90
N LYS A 3 15.99 -4.71 5.84
CA LYS A 3 14.77 -5.53 6.01
C LYS A 3 14.34 -6.09 4.66
N VAL A 4 14.05 -7.39 4.61
CA VAL A 4 13.49 -8.04 3.42
C VAL A 4 11.98 -7.98 3.50
N VAL A 5 11.35 -7.41 2.49
CA VAL A 5 9.89 -7.36 2.35
C VAL A 5 9.49 -7.85 0.97
N PHE A 6 8.25 -8.28 0.81
CA PHE A 6 7.69 -8.62 -0.50
C PHE A 6 6.78 -7.50 -0.98
N ARG A 7 6.88 -7.11 -2.24
CA ARG A 7 6.11 -5.99 -2.81
C ARG A 7 5.26 -6.46 -3.98
N HIS A 8 4.06 -5.91 -4.09
CA HIS A 8 3.18 -6.14 -5.24
C HIS A 8 2.61 -4.82 -5.77
N THR A 9 2.72 -4.60 -7.07
CA THR A 9 2.46 -3.32 -7.76
C THR A 9 1.31 -3.38 -8.78
N ASP A 10 0.65 -4.54 -8.95
CA ASP A 10 -0.44 -4.65 -9.93
C ASP A 10 -1.62 -3.73 -9.57
N LEU A 11 -1.87 -2.77 -10.45
CA LEU A 11 -2.93 -1.79 -10.34
C LEU A 11 -4.32 -2.42 -10.30
N LYS A 12 -4.53 -3.59 -10.92
CA LYS A 12 -5.83 -4.28 -10.88
C LYS A 12 -6.16 -4.72 -9.46
N VAL A 13 -5.22 -5.37 -8.80
CA VAL A 13 -5.35 -5.82 -7.40
C VAL A 13 -5.52 -4.63 -6.47
N ILE A 14 -4.68 -3.61 -6.61
CA ILE A 14 -4.75 -2.40 -5.78
C ILE A 14 -6.08 -1.68 -5.94
N LYS A 15 -6.61 -1.54 -7.16
CA LYS A 15 -7.93 -0.94 -7.41
C LYS A 15 -9.04 -1.72 -6.69
N LEU A 16 -8.95 -3.05 -6.70
CA LEU A 16 -9.93 -3.88 -6.04
C LEU A 16 -9.82 -3.77 -4.51
N LEU A 17 -8.61 -3.73 -3.95
CA LEU A 17 -8.36 -3.48 -2.53
C LEU A 17 -8.90 -2.12 -2.08
N LEU A 18 -8.65 -1.05 -2.85
CA LEU A 18 -9.18 0.28 -2.53
C LEU A 18 -10.71 0.33 -2.59
N LYS A 19 -11.33 -0.42 -3.52
CA LYS A 19 -12.79 -0.56 -3.58
C LYS A 19 -13.34 -1.31 -2.36
N GLU A 20 -12.67 -2.37 -1.93
CA GLU A 20 -13.05 -3.16 -0.75
C GLU A 20 -12.85 -2.38 0.56
N LEU A 21 -11.78 -1.58 0.64
CA LEU A 21 -11.51 -0.67 1.75
C LEU A 21 -12.62 0.37 1.93
N GLY A 22 -13.11 0.91 0.81
CA GLY A 22 -14.10 1.97 0.80
C GLY A 22 -13.53 3.35 1.12
N LYS A 23 -14.26 4.39 0.69
CA LYS A 23 -13.82 5.78 0.76
C LYS A 23 -13.55 6.25 2.19
N GLU A 24 -14.44 5.95 3.13
CA GLU A 24 -14.34 6.43 4.50
C GLU A 24 -13.08 5.92 5.20
N ARG A 25 -12.81 4.60 5.12
CA ARG A 25 -11.62 4.00 5.73
C ARG A 25 -10.34 4.51 5.07
N TYR A 26 -10.37 4.73 3.76
CA TYR A 26 -9.26 5.31 3.03
C TYR A 26 -8.96 6.75 3.45
N ASP A 27 -9.99 7.60 3.57
CA ASP A 27 -9.81 8.98 4.02
C ASP A 27 -9.31 9.03 5.48
N CYS A 28 -9.78 8.12 6.36
CA CYS A 28 -9.23 7.95 7.70
C CYS A 28 -7.75 7.53 7.66
N ALA A 29 -7.38 6.54 6.85
CA ALA A 29 -5.99 6.10 6.70
C ALA A 29 -5.06 7.24 6.23
N LEU A 30 -5.52 8.09 5.30
CA LEU A 30 -4.78 9.28 4.89
C LEU A 30 -4.61 10.30 6.02
N LYS A 31 -5.59 10.41 6.92
CA LYS A 31 -5.51 11.29 8.08
C LYS A 31 -4.54 10.77 9.13
N ASP A 32 -4.64 9.49 9.45
CA ASP A 32 -3.80 8.85 10.46
C ASP A 32 -2.32 8.77 10.03
N SER A 33 -2.06 8.66 8.71
CA SER A 33 -0.72 8.71 8.13
C SER A 33 -0.16 10.14 7.95
N GLY A 34 -0.91 11.18 8.32
CA GLY A 34 -0.49 12.58 8.16
C GLY A 34 -0.52 13.09 6.72
N LEU A 35 -1.15 12.36 5.79
CA LEU A 35 -1.19 12.66 4.36
C LEU A 35 -2.51 13.31 3.91
N SER A 36 -3.31 13.83 4.85
CA SER A 36 -4.59 14.51 4.54
C SER A 36 -4.46 15.65 3.54
N GLN A 37 -3.36 16.41 3.61
CA GLN A 37 -3.07 17.53 2.71
C GLN A 37 -2.29 17.09 1.45
N SER A 38 -1.85 15.85 1.41
CA SER A 38 -0.94 15.31 0.40
C SER A 38 -1.59 14.10 -0.29
N LYS A 39 -2.86 14.17 -0.67
CA LYS A 39 -3.56 13.00 -1.20
C LYS A 39 -2.84 12.41 -2.42
N PRO A 40 -2.75 11.08 -2.55
CA PRO A 40 -2.26 10.41 -3.75
C PRO A 40 -2.88 10.98 -5.02
N ILE A 41 -2.03 11.42 -5.95
CA ILE A 41 -2.43 12.15 -7.16
C ILE A 41 -2.82 11.17 -8.28
N THR A 42 -2.18 10.01 -8.29
CA THR A 42 -2.35 8.99 -9.34
C THR A 42 -2.40 7.60 -8.71
N MET A 43 -2.90 6.63 -9.48
CA MET A 43 -2.90 5.22 -9.05
C MET A 43 -1.51 4.57 -9.11
N HIS A 44 -0.58 5.13 -9.89
CA HIS A 44 0.72 4.49 -10.20
C HIS A 44 1.68 4.43 -9.01
N GLY A 45 1.47 5.25 -7.98
CA GLY A 45 2.31 5.23 -6.78
C GLY A 45 1.90 4.17 -5.77
N PHE A 46 0.74 3.53 -5.92
CA PHE A 46 0.27 2.54 -4.95
C PHE A 46 0.98 1.20 -5.13
N PHE A 47 1.21 0.53 -4.00
CA PHE A 47 1.67 -0.84 -3.93
C PHE A 47 1.30 -1.42 -2.57
N ILE A 48 1.29 -2.74 -2.46
CA ILE A 48 1.18 -3.42 -1.18
C ILE A 48 2.52 -4.05 -0.83
N GLU A 49 2.83 -4.10 0.46
CA GLU A 49 3.98 -4.81 0.97
C GLU A 49 3.53 -5.88 1.95
N TRP A 50 4.10 -7.07 1.84
CA TRP A 50 3.97 -8.11 2.83
C TRP A 50 5.25 -8.17 3.66
N ASP A 51 5.07 -7.99 4.96
CA ASP A 51 6.14 -7.90 5.94
C ASP A 51 5.72 -8.63 7.22
N GLU A 52 6.40 -9.75 7.52
CA GLU A 52 6.23 -10.54 8.75
C GLU A 52 4.75 -10.86 9.08
N GLY A 53 3.95 -11.22 8.09
CA GLY A 53 2.53 -11.57 8.26
C GLY A 53 1.56 -10.41 8.14
N ASN A 54 2.04 -9.16 8.04
CA ASN A 54 1.22 -7.99 7.79
C ASN A 54 1.26 -7.61 6.32
N ILE A 55 0.12 -7.23 5.77
CA ILE A 55 0.04 -6.63 4.44
C ILE A 55 -0.29 -5.17 4.61
N ASP A 56 0.60 -4.31 4.11
CA ASP A 56 0.49 -2.87 4.24
C ASP A 56 0.23 -2.24 2.88
N LEU A 57 -0.70 -1.29 2.82
CA LEU A 57 -0.91 -0.44 1.65
C LEU A 57 0.03 0.76 1.74
N HIS A 58 0.77 1.00 0.67
CA HIS A 58 1.72 2.09 0.56
C HIS A 58 1.46 2.97 -0.65
N TYR A 59 2.02 4.18 -0.62
CA TYR A 59 2.07 5.09 -1.75
C TYR A 59 3.45 5.74 -1.91
N THR A 60 4.00 5.72 -3.12
CA THR A 60 5.21 6.44 -3.52
C THR A 60 4.84 7.69 -4.29
N TYR A 61 5.25 8.85 -3.78
CA TYR A 61 5.10 10.13 -4.47
C TYR A 61 6.16 10.29 -5.57
N PRO A 62 5.95 11.18 -6.56
CA PRO A 62 6.95 11.49 -7.60
C PRO A 62 8.32 11.92 -7.05
N SER A 63 8.37 12.41 -5.81
CA SER A 63 9.63 12.70 -5.10
C SER A 63 10.45 11.46 -4.72
N GLY A 64 9.93 10.25 -4.97
CA GLY A 64 10.54 8.97 -4.59
C GLY A 64 10.28 8.55 -3.14
N ARG A 65 9.61 9.39 -2.34
CA ARG A 65 9.29 9.06 -0.94
C ARG A 65 8.05 8.16 -0.88
N SER A 66 8.19 7.04 -0.17
CA SER A 66 7.12 6.09 0.08
C SER A 66 6.56 6.22 1.50
N PHE A 67 5.24 6.14 1.63
CA PHE A 67 4.56 6.20 2.92
C PHE A 67 3.64 5.01 3.08
N LYS A 68 3.57 4.47 4.31
CA LYS A 68 2.55 3.49 4.70
C LYS A 68 1.25 4.24 4.94
N LEU A 69 0.19 3.82 4.26
CA LEU A 69 -1.16 4.36 4.46
C LEU A 69 -1.86 3.61 5.58
N MET A 70 -1.88 2.27 5.51
CA MET A 70 -2.52 1.43 6.53
C MET A 70 -2.12 -0.05 6.38
N THR A 71 -2.41 -0.85 7.41
CA THR A 71 -2.40 -2.31 7.32
C THR A 71 -3.75 -2.81 6.81
N VAL A 72 -3.71 -3.66 5.79
CA VAL A 72 -4.83 -4.27 5.10
C VAL A 72 -5.23 -5.54 5.86
N LEU A 73 -6.12 -5.39 6.85
CA LEU A 73 -6.63 -6.51 7.64
C LEU A 73 -7.93 -7.08 7.06
N GLY A 74 -8.00 -8.41 6.97
CA GLY A 74 -9.25 -9.12 6.64
C GLY A 74 -9.76 -8.96 5.21
N MET A 75 -8.92 -8.52 4.27
CA MET A 75 -9.32 -8.37 2.88
C MET A 75 -9.16 -9.66 2.09
N GLN A 76 -10.12 -9.96 1.22
CA GLN A 76 -10.15 -11.21 0.46
C GLN A 76 -9.32 -11.15 -0.82
N ARG A 77 -8.97 -9.94 -1.30
CA ARG A 77 -8.36 -9.73 -2.61
C ARG A 77 -6.84 -9.59 -2.57
N ILE A 78 -6.20 -10.29 -1.64
CA ILE A 78 -4.75 -10.38 -1.56
C ILE A 78 -4.24 -11.33 -2.65
N PRO A 79 -3.24 -10.94 -3.45
CA PRO A 79 -2.70 -11.79 -4.52
C PRO A 79 -1.84 -12.92 -3.95
N PHE A 80 -1.93 -14.10 -4.55
CA PHE A 80 -1.07 -15.25 -4.21
C PHE A 80 0.28 -15.22 -4.95
N GLU A 81 0.34 -14.55 -6.10
CA GLU A 81 1.49 -14.50 -7.01
C GLU A 81 1.86 -13.05 -7.35
N GLY A 82 2.97 -12.84 -8.07
CA GLY A 82 3.40 -11.50 -8.51
C GLY A 82 4.13 -10.66 -7.45
N TRP A 83 4.54 -11.29 -6.35
CA TRP A 83 5.32 -10.65 -5.30
C TRP A 83 6.80 -10.56 -5.67
N GLU A 84 7.36 -9.37 -5.56
CA GLU A 84 8.79 -9.10 -5.77
C GLU A 84 9.51 -8.97 -4.43
N LEU A 85 10.64 -9.64 -4.28
CA LEU A 85 11.47 -9.52 -3.07
C LEU A 85 12.26 -8.20 -3.11
N VAL A 86 12.02 -7.34 -2.13
CA VAL A 86 12.63 -6.02 -2.00
C VAL A 86 13.45 -5.95 -0.71
N ARG A 87 14.69 -5.46 -0.82
CA ARG A 87 15.53 -5.14 0.35
C ARG A 87 15.40 -3.65 0.66
N LYS A 88 14.79 -3.32 1.80
CA LYS A 88 14.81 -1.97 2.36
C LYS A 88 16.10 -1.78 3.15
N LEU A 89 16.80 -0.67 2.91
CA LEU A 89 18.04 -0.32 3.61
C LEU A 89 17.75 0.36 4.96
#